data_AF-A0AAX6E6C2-F1
#
_entry.id   AF-A0AAX6E6C2-F1
#
_cell.length_a   1.000
_cell.length_b   1.000
_cell.length_c   1.000
_cell.angle_alpha   90.00
_cell.angle_beta   90.00
_cell.angle_gamma   90.00
#
_symmetry.space_group_name_H-M   'P 1'
#
loop_
_entity.id
_entity.type
_entity.pdbx_description
1 polymer ?
#
loop_
_entity_poly.entity_id
_entity_poly.type
_entity_poly.pdbx_seq_one_letter_code
_entity_poly.pdbx_strand_id
1 'polypeptide(L)'
;MNNMGKLYEKTSTNVAKIVKCFEIEAEWDSRRLNVFKEVSKVEDFSDDDMLKTGEILSRDAARANYFFTLPDRLRKLYLQGLLTSNN
;
A
#
# COMPACT_ATOMS: atom_id res chain seq x y z
N MET A 1 -33.78 -19.75 18.28
CA MET A 1 -33.27 -19.42 16.92
C MET A 1 -33.17 -20.70 16.10
N ASN A 2 -33.82 -20.76 14.94
CA ASN A 2 -33.72 -21.92 14.05
C ASN A 2 -32.31 -22.01 13.42
N ASN A 3 -31.87 -23.21 13.04
CA ASN A 3 -30.54 -23.42 12.44
C ASN A 3 -30.34 -22.62 11.14
N MET A 4 -31.42 -22.35 10.41
CA MET A 4 -31.38 -21.58 9.16
C MET A 4 -30.95 -20.12 9.41
N GLY A 5 -31.48 -19.47 10.44
CA GLY A 5 -31.16 -18.09 10.81
C GLY A 5 -29.70 -17.94 11.24
N LYS A 6 -29.17 -18.91 11.99
CA LYS A 6 -27.73 -18.96 12.33
C LYS A 6 -26.84 -19.14 11.09
N LEU A 7 -27.30 -19.93 10.11
CA LEU A 7 -26.58 -20.13 8.85
C LEU A 7 -26.54 -18.84 8.03
N TYR A 8 -27.68 -18.14 7.90
CA TYR A 8 -27.76 -16.85 7.20
C TYR A 8 -26.89 -15.77 7.85
N GLU A 9 -26.90 -15.67 9.18
CA GLU A 9 -26.06 -14.71 9.92
C GLU A 9 -24.56 -14.98 9.71
N LYS A 10 -24.15 -16.25 9.76
CA LYS A 10 -22.77 -16.66 9.49
C LYS A 10 -22.37 -16.36 8.04
N THR A 11 -23.24 -16.64 7.08
CA THR A 11 -23.01 -16.33 5.67
C THR A 11 -22.89 -14.83 5.45
N SER A 12 -23.80 -14.02 6.01
CA SER A 12 -23.76 -12.56 5.93
C SER A 12 -22.45 -12.00 6.51
N THR A 13 -22.03 -12.52 7.66
CA THR A 13 -20.73 -12.16 8.28
C THR A 13 -19.55 -12.49 7.38
N ASN A 14 -19.55 -13.67 6.74
CA ASN A 14 -18.49 -14.07 5.82
C ASN A 14 -18.46 -13.21 4.56
N VAL A 15 -19.62 -12.85 4.00
CA VAL A 15 -19.72 -11.93 2.86
C VAL A 15 -19.18 -10.55 3.24
N ALA A 16 -19.53 -10.03 4.41
CA ALA A 16 -18.99 -8.75 4.89
C ALA A 16 -17.46 -8.76 5.03
N LYS A 17 -16.87 -9.88 5.50
CA LYS A 17 -15.41 -10.05 5.53
C LYS A 17 -14.78 -10.04 4.14
N ILE A 18 -15.41 -10.70 3.17
CA ILE A 18 -14.94 -10.73 1.77
C ILE A 18 -14.98 -9.32 1.14
N VAL A 19 -16.08 -8.60 1.33
CA VAL A 19 -16.22 -7.21 0.86
C VAL A 19 -15.10 -6.34 1.46
N LYS A 20 -14.86 -6.46 2.77
CA LYS A 20 -13.78 -5.73 3.44
C LYS A 20 -12.40 -6.07 2.87
N CYS A 21 -12.15 -7.32 2.51
CA CYS A 21 -10.89 -7.70 1.83
C CYS A 21 -10.76 -6.98 0.47
N PHE A 22 -11.81 -6.96 -0.35
CA PHE A 22 -11.77 -6.26 -1.64
C PHE A 22 -11.62 -4.74 -1.50
N GLU A 23 -12.22 -4.13 -0.48
CA GLU A 23 -12.03 -2.71 -0.18
C GLU A 23 -10.57 -2.40 0.16
N ILE A 24 -9.93 -3.24 0.99
CA ILE A 24 -8.51 -3.08 1.36
C ILE A 24 -7.62 -3.20 0.11
N GLU A 25 -7.85 -4.21 -0.73
CA GLU A 25 -7.09 -4.38 -1.98
C GLU A 25 -7.28 -3.20 -2.94
N ALA A 26 -8.52 -2.70 -3.08
CA ALA A 26 -8.82 -1.53 -3.91
C ALA A 26 -8.14 -0.25 -3.39
N GLU A 27 -8.09 -0.05 -2.07
CA GLU A 27 -7.33 1.03 -1.47
C GLU A 27 -5.83 0.92 -1.77
N TRP A 28 -5.27 -0.29 -1.72
CA TRP A 28 -3.85 -0.52 -1.98
C TRP A 28 -3.48 -0.27 -3.44
N ASP A 29 -4.32 -0.71 -4.37
CA ASP A 29 -4.17 -0.40 -5.80
C ASP A 29 -4.25 1.12 -6.06
N SER A 30 -5.17 1.83 -5.38
CA SER A 30 -5.25 3.29 -5.45
C SER A 30 -4.00 3.97 -4.89
N ARG A 31 -3.43 3.45 -3.80
CA ARG A 31 -2.17 3.96 -3.22
C ARG A 31 -0.99 3.80 -4.17
N ARG A 32 -0.89 2.69 -4.91
CA ARG A 32 0.16 2.51 -5.93
C ARG A 32 0.12 3.57 -7.03
N LEU A 33 -1.07 3.98 -7.46
CA LEU A 33 -1.23 5.08 -8.43
C LEU A 33 -0.75 6.43 -7.89
N ASN A 34 -0.72 6.59 -6.56
CA ASN A 34 -0.29 7.80 -5.88
C ASN A 34 1.19 7.77 -5.41
N VAL A 35 1.91 6.67 -5.63
CA VAL A 35 3.32 6.50 -5.18
C VAL A 35 4.19 7.67 -5.63
N PHE A 36 4.15 8.02 -6.92
CA PHE A 36 5.00 9.09 -7.45
C PHE A 36 4.68 10.44 -6.79
N LYS A 37 3.39 10.73 -6.58
CA LYS A 37 2.92 11.95 -5.91
C LYS A 37 3.38 12.03 -4.45
N GLU A 38 3.50 10.90 -3.74
CA GLU A 38 3.99 10.90 -2.36
C GLU A 38 5.51 10.94 -2.29
N VAL A 39 6.21 10.22 -3.17
CA VAL A 39 7.67 10.32 -3.32
C VAL A 39 8.06 11.76 -3.63
N SER A 40 7.24 12.47 -4.41
CA SER A 40 7.53 13.86 -4.78
C SER A 40 7.42 14.88 -3.65
N LYS A 41 6.90 14.49 -2.48
CA LYS A 41 6.84 15.34 -1.29
C LYS A 41 8.07 15.21 -0.40
N VAL A 42 8.98 14.28 -0.71
CA VAL A 42 10.19 14.07 0.07
C VAL A 42 11.22 15.14 -0.31
N GLU A 43 11.56 16.00 0.65
CA GLU A 43 12.53 17.08 0.45
C GLU A 43 13.96 16.55 0.19
N ASP A 44 14.68 17.27 -0.67
CA ASP A 44 16.04 16.96 -1.15
C ASP A 44 16.21 15.56 -1.76
N PHE A 45 15.15 15.02 -2.37
CA PHE A 45 15.23 13.84 -3.21
C PHE A 45 15.38 14.28 -4.67
N SER A 46 16.41 13.80 -5.37
CA SER A 46 16.66 14.23 -6.75
C SER A 46 15.60 13.66 -7.71
N ASP A 47 15.34 14.33 -8.84
CA ASP A 47 14.37 13.85 -9.83
C ASP A 47 14.68 12.41 -10.32
N ASP A 48 15.96 12.07 -10.47
CA ASP A 48 16.41 10.73 -10.86
C ASP A 48 16.12 9.69 -9.77
N ASP A 49 16.38 10.04 -8.51
CA ASP A 49 16.07 9.19 -7.36
C ASP A 49 14.55 9.00 -7.19
N MET A 50 13.76 10.05 -7.43
CA MET A 50 12.30 10.01 -7.42
C MET A 50 11.75 9.06 -8.48
N LEU A 51 12.29 9.13 -9.71
CA LEU A 51 11.91 8.23 -10.81
C LEU A 51 12.25 6.77 -10.48
N LYS A 52 13.48 6.51 -10.03
CA LYS A 52 13.94 5.15 -9.69
C LYS A 52 13.15 4.54 -8.54
N THR A 53 12.95 5.28 -7.46
CA THR A 53 12.16 4.77 -6.32
C THR A 53 10.68 4.63 -6.66
N GLY A 54 10.12 5.56 -7.44
CA GLY A 54 8.75 5.44 -7.95
C GLY A 54 8.54 4.19 -8.79
N GLU A 55 9.50 3.86 -9.66
CA GLU A 55 9.51 2.61 -10.43
C GLU A 55 9.59 1.38 -9.52
N ILE A 56 10.51 1.36 -8.53
CA ILE A 56 10.67 0.25 -7.59
C ILE A 56 9.36 0.01 -6.81
N LEU A 57 8.77 1.07 -6.26
CA LEU A 57 7.56 0.99 -5.46
C LEU A 57 6.32 0.64 -6.30
N SER A 58 6.21 1.14 -7.53
CA SER A 58 5.07 0.79 -8.39
C SER A 58 5.07 -0.69 -8.81
N ARG A 59 6.25 -1.33 -8.89
CA ARG A 59 6.43 -2.74 -9.24
C ARG A 59 6.30 -3.69 -8.05
N ASP A 60 6.54 -3.23 -6.83
CA ASP A 60 6.49 -4.03 -5.59
C ASP A 60 5.44 -3.50 -4.61
N ALA A 61 4.28 -4.15 -4.60
CA ALA A 61 3.15 -3.77 -3.76
C ALA A 61 3.48 -3.83 -2.25
N ALA A 62 4.33 -4.78 -1.81
CA ALA A 62 4.69 -4.89 -0.40
C ALA A 62 5.56 -3.70 0.03
N ARG A 63 6.53 -3.31 -0.80
CA ARG A 63 7.37 -2.13 -0.56
C ARG A 63 6.58 -0.83 -0.60
N ALA A 64 5.63 -0.70 -1.55
CA ALA A 64 4.72 0.45 -1.60
C ALA A 64 3.86 0.54 -0.34
N ASN A 65 3.22 -0.57 0.06
CA ASN A 65 2.39 -0.59 1.26
C ASN A 65 3.19 -0.20 2.50
N TYR A 66 4.40 -0.74 2.66
CA TYR A 66 5.28 -0.37 3.76
C TYR A 66 5.66 1.12 3.72
N PHE A 67 5.98 1.70 2.56
CA PHE A 67 6.23 3.13 2.42
C PHE A 67 5.07 3.99 2.95
N PHE A 68 3.81 3.61 2.66
CA PHE A 68 2.63 4.34 3.13
C PHE A 68 2.36 4.21 4.63
N THR A 69 2.89 3.18 5.31
CA THR A 69 2.77 3.07 6.78
C THR A 69 3.83 3.87 7.53
N LEU A 70 4.89 4.30 6.86
CA LEU A 70 5.97 5.06 7.49
C LEU A 70 5.56 6.50 7.79
N PRO A 71 5.96 7.05 8.95
CA PRO A 71 5.88 8.48 9.21
C PRO A 71 6.85 9.24 8.29
N ASP A 72 6.51 10.48 7.95
CA ASP A 72 7.24 11.28 6.94
C ASP A 72 8.76 11.34 7.18
N ARG A 73 9.18 11.48 8.45
CA ARG A 73 10.60 11.50 8.84
C ARG A 73 11.39 10.24 8.44
N LEU A 74 10.73 9.09 8.31
CA LEU A 74 11.37 7.81 7.96
C LEU A 74 11.27 7.48 6.48
N ARG A 75 10.39 8.15 5.73
CA ARG A 75 10.18 7.89 4.31
C ARG A 75 11.44 8.15 3.50
N LYS A 76 12.14 9.25 3.75
CA LYS A 76 13.41 9.58 3.08
C LYS A 76 14.47 8.49 3.25
N LEU A 77 14.69 8.04 4.48
CA LEU A 77 15.66 6.97 4.78
C LEU A 77 15.30 5.66 4.10
N TYR A 78 14.01 5.32 4.07
CA TYR A 78 13.54 4.13 3.38
C TYR A 78 13.77 4.20 1.88
N LEU A 79 13.43 5.32 1.23
CA LEU A 79 13.65 5.54 -0.20
C LEU A 79 15.15 5.48 -0.56
N GLN A 80 16.03 6.06 0.26
CA GLN A 80 17.48 5.94 0.09
C GLN A 80 17.97 4.49 0.21
N GLY A 81 17.40 3.71 1.14
CA GLY A 81 17.68 2.28 1.28
C GLY A 81 17.29 1.47 0.04
N LEU A 82 16.19 1.84 -0.64
CA LEU A 82 15.77 1.17 -1.88
C LEU A 82 16.75 1.38 -3.03
N LEU A 83 17.36 2.56 -3.12
CA LEU A 83 18.32 2.89 -4.18
C LEU A 83 19.68 2.22 -3.97
N THR A 84 20.07 2.03 -2.72
CA THR A 84 21.34 1.37 -2.35
C THR A 84 21.27 -0.15 -2.41
N SER A 85 20.09 -0.74 -2.25
CA SER A 85 19.88 -2.20 -2.29
C SER A 85 19.70 -2.78 -3.69
N ASN A 86 19.61 -1.94 -4.73
CA ASN A 86 19.38 -2.33 -6.13
C ASN A 86 20.61 -2.13 -7.04
N ASN A 87 21.76 -1.77 -6.47
CA ASN A 87 23.08 -1.84 -7.11
C ASN A 87 23.83 -3.09 -6.62
#